data_AF-A0AAE6NTL4-F1
#
_entry.id   AF-A0AAE6NTL4-F1
#
_cell.length_a   1.000
_cell.length_b   1.000
_cell.length_c   1.000
_cell.angle_alpha   90.00
_cell.angle_beta   90.00
_cell.angle_gamma   90.00
#
_symmetry.space_group_name_H-M   'P 1'
#
loop_
_entity.id
_entity.type
_entity.pdbx_description
1 polymer ?
#
loop_
_entity_poly.entity_id
_entity_poly.type
_entity_poly.pdbx_seq_one_letter_code
_entity_poly.pdbx_strand_id
1 'polypeptide(L)'
;MLDDEAYGLKSDLRDMLRFLRINLGDADVAPDLRAAVAQTHAGQTGTRHFQQAMIWERYPWPVSRDQLLAGNAAEMVMESQPATPLDPPDASDHAVLFGKTGSTNGFGGYVAFIPDEDLGLVILANRNFPNPARVDAGLALIGAVLETGQRNQP
;
A
#
# COMPACT_ATOMS: atom_id res chain seq x y z
N MET A 1 11.35 -21.85 -3.23
CA MET A 1 11.47 -21.72 -4.70
C MET A 1 10.25 -21.00 -5.28
N LEU A 2 10.06 -19.78 -4.79
CA LEU A 2 9.39 -18.60 -5.38
C LEU A 2 10.04 -17.36 -4.73
N ASP A 3 11.30 -17.50 -4.32
CA ASP A 3 11.95 -16.60 -3.37
C ASP A 3 12.30 -15.26 -4.05
N ASP A 4 12.65 -15.32 -5.34
CA ASP A 4 12.90 -14.15 -6.17
C ASP A 4 11.61 -13.37 -6.43
N GLU A 5 10.52 -14.07 -6.78
CA GLU A 5 9.21 -13.47 -7.05
C GLU A 5 8.53 -12.92 -5.79
N ALA A 6 8.72 -13.57 -4.64
CA ALA A 6 8.06 -13.19 -3.39
C ALA A 6 8.80 -12.10 -2.61
N TYR A 7 10.14 -12.11 -2.61
CA TYR A 7 10.93 -11.18 -1.79
C TYR A 7 12.35 -10.87 -2.29
N GLY A 8 12.70 -11.23 -3.54
CA GLY A 8 14.04 -11.03 -4.10
C GLY A 8 14.35 -9.60 -4.55
N LEU A 9 13.32 -8.76 -4.70
CA LEU A 9 13.48 -7.40 -5.20
C LEU A 9 14.26 -6.52 -4.20
N LYS A 10 15.29 -5.85 -4.70
CA LYS A 10 16.04 -4.79 -4.00
C LYS A 10 15.93 -3.51 -4.80
N SER A 11 15.66 -2.42 -4.13
CA SER A 11 15.49 -1.09 -4.74
C SER A 11 15.96 -0.02 -3.78
N ASP A 12 16.05 1.22 -4.27
CA ASP A 12 16.35 2.39 -3.45
C ASP A 12 15.15 3.35 -3.36
N LEU A 13 15.28 4.42 -2.57
CA LEU A 13 14.20 5.38 -2.36
C LEU A 13 13.78 6.08 -3.66
N ARG A 14 14.72 6.37 -4.57
CA ARG A 14 14.44 7.08 -5.83
C ARG A 14 13.61 6.20 -6.75
N ASP A 15 13.98 4.94 -6.90
CA ASP A 15 13.27 4.00 -7.76
C ASP A 15 11.90 3.62 -7.16
N MET A 16 11.80 3.47 -5.83
CA MET A 16 10.51 3.25 -5.16
C MET A 16 9.58 4.46 -5.28
N LEU A 17 10.08 5.69 -5.22
CA LEU A 17 9.27 6.89 -5.48
C LEU A 17 8.81 6.95 -6.94
N ARG A 18 9.68 6.60 -7.90
CA ARG A 18 9.26 6.46 -9.31
C ARG A 18 8.17 5.41 -9.47
N PHE A 19 8.29 4.27 -8.81
CA PHE A 19 7.27 3.23 -8.80
C PHE A 19 5.93 3.74 -8.25
N LEU A 20 5.93 4.51 -7.15
CA LEU A 20 4.70 5.11 -6.63
C LEU A 20 4.11 6.15 -7.58
N ARG A 21 4.92 6.97 -8.25
CA ARG A 21 4.42 7.92 -9.27
C ARG A 21 3.72 7.20 -10.43
N ILE A 22 4.21 6.04 -10.84
CA ILE A 22 3.52 5.19 -11.83
C ILE A 22 2.17 4.72 -11.29
N ASN A 23 2.11 4.29 -10.02
CA ASN A 23 0.85 3.87 -9.38
C ASN A 23 -0.15 5.02 -9.18
N LEU A 24 0.33 6.25 -8.97
CA LEU A 24 -0.49 7.46 -8.90
C LEU A 24 -0.95 7.97 -10.29
N GLY A 25 -0.41 7.41 -11.37
CA GLY A 25 -0.65 7.91 -12.73
C GLY A 25 0.18 9.14 -13.11
N ASP A 26 0.99 9.68 -12.20
CA ASP A 26 1.91 10.83 -12.39
C ASP A 26 3.26 10.41 -13.04
N ALA A 27 3.21 9.45 -13.97
CA ALA A 27 4.39 9.08 -14.74
C ALA A 27 4.02 8.78 -16.20
N ASP A 28 4.89 9.24 -17.10
CA ASP A 28 4.83 8.84 -18.49
C ASP A 28 5.47 7.46 -18.67
N VAL A 29 4.64 6.49 -19.05
CA VAL A 29 4.99 5.09 -19.25
C VAL A 29 4.18 4.54 -20.42
N ALA A 30 4.68 3.46 -21.02
CA ALA A 30 4.01 2.77 -22.11
C ALA A 30 2.55 2.41 -21.73
N PRO A 31 1.58 2.50 -22.67
CA PRO A 31 0.17 2.21 -22.40
C PRO A 31 -0.08 0.84 -21.76
N ASP A 32 0.64 -0.19 -22.22
CA ASP A 32 0.50 -1.55 -21.70
C ASP A 32 0.93 -1.65 -20.22
N LEU A 33 1.98 -0.93 -19.82
CA LEU A 33 2.42 -0.89 -18.43
C LEU A 33 1.41 -0.13 -17.55
N ARG A 34 0.85 0.97 -18.07
CA ARG A 34 -0.21 1.72 -17.37
C ARG A 34 -1.43 0.84 -17.12
N ALA A 35 -1.86 0.09 -18.13
CA ALA A 35 -2.99 -0.83 -18.02
C ALA A 35 -2.70 -1.98 -17.02
N ALA A 36 -1.49 -2.55 -17.06
CA ALA A 36 -1.07 -3.58 -16.11
C ALA A 36 -1.08 -3.07 -14.67
N VAL A 37 -0.57 -1.85 -14.43
CA VAL A 37 -0.58 -1.21 -13.09
C VAL A 37 -2.01 -0.97 -12.60
N ALA A 38 -2.89 -0.42 -13.45
CA ALA A 38 -4.30 -0.22 -13.10
C ALA A 38 -4.99 -1.55 -12.73
N GLN A 39 -4.66 -2.65 -13.42
CA GLN A 39 -5.18 -3.97 -13.06
C GLN A 39 -4.76 -4.38 -11.64
N THR A 40 -3.53 -4.02 -11.20
CA THR A 40 -3.07 -4.35 -9.84
C THR A 40 -3.90 -3.71 -8.75
N HIS A 41 -4.62 -2.63 -9.08
CA HIS A 41 -5.42 -1.89 -8.10
C HIS A 41 -6.78 -2.52 -7.87
N ALA A 42 -7.33 -3.36 -8.76
CA ALA A 42 -8.68 -3.90 -8.58
C ALA A 42 -8.77 -4.89 -7.40
N GLY A 43 -9.70 -4.65 -6.48
CA GLY A 43 -9.98 -5.53 -5.34
C GLY A 43 -10.57 -6.86 -5.79
N GLN A 44 -9.93 -7.96 -5.41
CA GLN A 44 -10.30 -9.33 -5.80
C GLN A 44 -11.09 -10.05 -4.70
N THR A 45 -10.71 -9.86 -3.44
CA THR A 45 -11.38 -10.47 -2.29
C THR A 45 -11.49 -9.49 -1.13
N GLY A 46 -12.50 -9.64 -0.28
CA GLY A 46 -12.64 -8.91 0.97
C GLY A 46 -12.21 -9.76 2.17
N THR A 47 -11.48 -9.16 3.09
CA THR A 47 -11.21 -9.69 4.43
C THR A 47 -12.00 -8.92 5.49
N ARG A 48 -11.79 -9.23 6.77
CA ARG A 48 -12.35 -8.42 7.87
C ARG A 48 -11.87 -6.96 7.86
N HIS A 49 -10.67 -6.67 7.36
CA HIS A 49 -10.02 -5.37 7.55
C HIS A 49 -9.75 -4.59 6.25
N PHE A 50 -9.58 -5.29 5.13
CA PHE A 50 -9.20 -4.70 3.84
C PHE A 50 -9.71 -5.54 2.66
N GLN A 51 -9.73 -4.97 1.47
CA GLN A 51 -9.84 -5.75 0.24
C GLN A 51 -8.45 -6.10 -0.29
N GLN A 52 -8.22 -7.36 -0.66
CA GLN A 52 -6.99 -7.80 -1.31
C GLN A 52 -7.09 -7.55 -2.81
N ALA A 53 -6.16 -6.76 -3.35
CA ALA A 53 -5.92 -6.63 -4.79
C ALA A 53 -4.68 -7.46 -5.19
N MET A 54 -4.17 -7.30 -6.42
CA MET A 54 -2.91 -7.97 -6.78
C MET A 54 -1.76 -7.27 -6.06
N ILE A 55 -1.15 -7.95 -5.08
CA ILE A 55 -0.17 -7.44 -4.13
C ILE A 55 -0.75 -6.44 -3.13
N TRP A 56 -1.48 -5.42 -3.58
CA TRP A 56 -1.94 -4.32 -2.72
C TRP A 56 -3.06 -4.72 -1.75
N GLU A 57 -2.96 -4.21 -0.52
CA GLU A 57 -4.07 -4.17 0.43
C GLU A 57 -4.80 -2.83 0.27
N ARG A 58 -6.09 -2.86 -0.05
CA ARG A 58 -6.96 -1.68 -0.21
C ARG A 58 -7.73 -1.41 1.09
N TYR A 59 -7.56 -0.21 1.63
CA TYR A 59 -8.34 0.30 2.75
C TYR A 59 -9.18 1.50 2.27
N PRO A 60 -10.45 1.62 2.69
CA PRO A 60 -11.21 2.84 2.42
C PRO A 60 -10.47 4.05 3.03
N TRP A 61 -10.41 5.16 2.31
CA TRP A 61 -9.80 6.39 2.77
C TRP A 61 -10.88 7.43 3.11
N PRO A 62 -10.82 8.09 4.29
CA PRO A 62 -9.85 7.88 5.37
C PRO A 62 -10.02 6.55 6.11
N VAL A 63 -8.90 5.88 6.38
CA VAL A 63 -8.88 4.64 7.18
C VAL A 63 -8.69 4.97 8.66
N SER A 64 -9.37 4.25 9.55
CA SER A 64 -9.08 4.37 10.98
C SER A 64 -7.75 3.71 11.34
N ARG A 65 -7.02 4.30 12.30
CA ARG A 65 -5.77 3.74 12.83
C ARG A 65 -5.93 2.29 13.26
N ASP A 66 -6.99 1.98 14.00
CA ASP A 66 -7.21 0.63 14.53
C ASP A 66 -7.47 -0.40 13.41
N GLN A 67 -8.20 -0.02 12.36
CA GLN A 67 -8.41 -0.89 11.20
C GLN A 67 -7.09 -1.16 10.44
N LEU A 68 -6.27 -0.13 10.23
CA LEU A 68 -4.99 -0.28 9.54
C LEU A 68 -4.02 -1.17 10.34
N LEU A 69 -3.97 -1.00 11.66
CA LEU A 69 -3.15 -1.83 12.55
C LEU A 69 -3.64 -3.27 12.61
N ALA A 70 -4.97 -3.48 12.67
CA ALA A 70 -5.55 -4.82 12.65
C ALA A 70 -5.23 -5.53 11.33
N GLY A 71 -5.39 -4.86 10.19
CA GLY A 71 -5.05 -5.41 8.88
C GLY A 71 -3.57 -5.80 8.71
N ASN A 72 -2.67 -5.15 9.45
CA ASN A 72 -1.22 -5.41 9.44
C ASN A 72 -0.71 -6.13 10.70
N ALA A 73 -1.61 -6.72 11.50
CA ALA A 73 -1.25 -7.46 12.70
C ALA A 73 -0.57 -8.79 12.36
N ALA A 74 0.20 -9.34 13.32
CA ALA A 74 0.85 -10.63 13.13
C ALA A 74 -0.15 -11.77 12.84
N GLU A 75 -1.32 -11.74 13.48
CA GLU A 75 -2.41 -12.71 13.26
C GLU A 75 -2.92 -12.66 11.81
N MET A 76 -3.08 -11.46 11.23
CA MET A 76 -3.49 -11.32 9.82
C MET A 76 -2.46 -11.90 8.85
N VAL A 77 -1.17 -11.87 9.21
CA VAL A 77 -0.08 -12.37 8.37
C VAL A 77 0.13 -13.87 8.53
N MET A 78 0.03 -14.38 9.77
CA MET A 78 0.46 -15.73 10.13
C MET A 78 -0.69 -16.74 10.17
N GLU A 79 -1.94 -16.28 10.22
CA GLU A 79 -3.11 -17.14 10.36
C GLU A 79 -4.01 -17.08 9.13
N SER A 80 -4.77 -18.16 8.91
CA SER A 80 -5.78 -18.20 7.86
C SER A 80 -6.91 -17.22 8.16
N GLN A 81 -7.18 -16.33 7.21
CA GLN A 81 -8.25 -15.34 7.31
C GLN A 81 -9.40 -15.70 6.37
N PRO A 82 -10.67 -15.57 6.79
CA PRO A 82 -11.80 -15.66 5.87
C PRO A 82 -11.66 -14.61 4.76
N ALA A 83 -11.83 -15.04 3.51
CA ALA A 83 -11.80 -14.19 2.33
C ALA A 83 -13.04 -14.43 1.48
N THR A 84 -13.73 -13.36 1.11
CA THR A 84 -14.93 -13.40 0.26
C THR A 84 -14.59 -12.84 -1.12
N PRO A 85 -14.81 -13.59 -2.21
CA PRO A 85 -14.63 -13.07 -3.57
C PRO A 85 -15.46 -11.82 -3.85
N LEU A 86 -14.90 -10.87 -4.59
CA LEU A 86 -15.59 -9.71 -5.14
C LEU A 86 -15.88 -10.01 -6.63
N ASP A 87 -17.16 -10.13 -6.98
CA ASP A 87 -17.61 -10.39 -8.34
C ASP A 87 -18.69 -9.36 -8.75
N PRO A 88 -18.36 -8.39 -9.64
CA PRO A 88 -17.07 -8.22 -10.31
C PRO A 88 -15.97 -7.71 -9.34
N PRO A 89 -14.67 -7.81 -9.71
CA PRO A 89 -13.60 -7.16 -8.96
C PRO A 89 -13.87 -5.68 -8.75
N ASP A 90 -13.55 -5.17 -7.56
CA ASP A 90 -13.77 -3.78 -7.20
C ASP A 90 -12.69 -2.89 -7.84
N ALA A 91 -13.03 -2.32 -9.00
CA ALA A 91 -12.24 -1.32 -9.71
C ALA A 91 -12.77 0.11 -9.48
N SER A 92 -13.56 0.35 -8.44
CA SER A 92 -14.09 1.68 -8.15
C SER A 92 -12.99 2.69 -7.83
N ASP A 93 -13.18 3.91 -8.32
CA ASP A 93 -12.38 5.10 -8.01
C ASP A 93 -12.77 5.72 -6.65
N HIS A 94 -13.22 4.88 -5.70
CA HIS A 94 -13.43 5.37 -4.35
C HIS A 94 -12.09 5.74 -3.72
N ALA A 95 -12.10 6.75 -2.83
CA ALA A 95 -10.93 7.11 -2.04
C ALA A 95 -10.39 5.88 -1.31
N VAL A 96 -9.20 5.44 -1.69
CA VAL A 96 -8.56 4.21 -1.20
C VAL A 96 -7.11 4.50 -0.85
N LEU A 97 -6.70 4.00 0.30
CA LEU A 97 -5.29 3.84 0.65
C LEU A 97 -4.84 2.45 0.23
N PHE A 98 -3.88 2.40 -0.69
CA PHE A 98 -3.19 1.18 -1.07
C PHE A 98 -1.95 1.04 -0.19
N GLY A 99 -1.80 -0.11 0.47
CA GLY A 99 -0.68 -0.37 1.38
C GLY A 99 0.02 -1.69 1.07
N LYS A 100 1.33 -1.73 1.33
CA LYS A 100 2.08 -2.99 1.40
C LYS A 100 3.25 -2.91 2.37
N THR A 101 3.29 -3.84 3.32
CA THR A 101 4.47 -4.14 4.14
C THR A 101 5.33 -5.24 3.49
N GLY A 102 6.66 -5.16 3.68
CA GLY A 102 7.61 -6.17 3.21
C GLY A 102 8.79 -6.31 4.16
N SER A 103 9.29 -7.52 4.39
CA SER A 103 10.34 -7.80 5.38
C SER A 103 11.30 -8.89 4.89
N THR A 104 12.57 -8.75 5.27
CA THR A 104 13.56 -9.84 5.26
C THR A 104 14.16 -9.95 6.67
N ASN A 105 15.20 -10.78 6.86
CA ASN A 105 15.89 -10.86 8.15
C ASN A 105 16.55 -9.53 8.56
N GLY A 106 17.02 -8.75 7.58
CA GLY A 106 17.78 -7.51 7.83
C GLY A 106 17.05 -6.22 7.49
N PHE A 107 15.90 -6.30 6.81
CA PHE A 107 15.21 -5.11 6.28
C PHE A 107 13.72 -5.14 6.58
N GLY A 108 13.16 -3.94 6.72
CA GLY A 108 11.73 -3.71 6.83
C GLY A 108 11.33 -2.54 5.95
N GLY A 109 10.24 -2.69 5.21
CA GLY A 109 9.67 -1.65 4.37
C GLY A 109 8.17 -1.52 4.54
N TYR A 110 7.68 -0.34 4.20
CA TYR A 110 6.27 -0.05 3.98
C TYR A 110 6.14 0.94 2.83
N VAL A 111 5.24 0.65 1.91
CA VAL A 111 4.83 1.57 0.85
C VAL A 111 3.33 1.78 0.94
N ALA A 112 2.92 3.02 0.72
CA ALA A 112 1.51 3.37 0.64
C ALA A 112 1.29 4.49 -0.38
N PHE A 113 0.11 4.54 -0.96
CA PHE A 113 -0.31 5.66 -1.79
C PHE A 113 -1.82 5.84 -1.77
N ILE A 114 -2.27 7.07 -1.98
CA ILE A 114 -3.67 7.49 -2.00
C ILE A 114 -3.87 8.33 -3.27
N PRO A 115 -4.43 7.76 -4.36
CA PRO A 115 -4.59 8.47 -5.62
C PRO A 115 -5.36 9.78 -5.50
N ASP A 116 -6.46 9.79 -4.73
CA ASP A 116 -7.32 10.97 -4.54
C ASP A 116 -6.64 12.15 -3.83
N GLU A 117 -5.52 11.89 -3.14
CA GLU A 117 -4.73 12.89 -2.43
C GLU A 117 -3.42 13.25 -3.17
N ASP A 118 -3.18 12.63 -4.34
CA ASP A 118 -1.90 12.68 -5.08
C ASP A 118 -0.68 12.44 -4.16
N LEU A 119 -0.81 11.44 -3.27
CA LEU A 119 0.14 11.23 -2.18
C LEU A 119 0.71 9.81 -2.21
N GLY A 120 2.04 9.71 -2.19
CA GLY A 120 2.80 8.46 -2.06
C GLY A 120 3.79 8.51 -0.89
N LEU A 121 3.96 7.38 -0.21
CA LEU A 121 4.85 7.21 0.94
C LEU A 121 5.71 5.96 0.75
N VAL A 122 7.03 6.12 0.96
CA VAL A 122 7.98 5.01 1.05
C VAL A 122 8.74 5.10 2.38
N ILE A 123 8.73 4.01 3.14
CA ILE A 123 9.55 3.81 4.33
C ILE A 123 10.44 2.60 4.09
N LEU A 124 11.76 2.80 4.15
CA LEU A 124 12.76 1.73 4.08
C LEU A 124 13.65 1.77 5.32
N ALA A 125 13.84 0.63 5.96
CA ALA A 125 14.71 0.48 7.12
C ALA A 125 15.65 -0.72 6.97
N ASN A 126 16.90 -0.55 7.41
CA ASN A 126 17.92 -1.60 7.51
C ASN A 126 17.81 -2.40 8.83
N ARG A 127 16.58 -2.55 9.33
CA ARG A 127 16.21 -3.44 10.42
C ARG A 127 14.79 -3.93 10.19
N ASN A 128 14.54 -5.22 10.41
CA ASN A 128 13.18 -5.73 10.50
C ASN A 128 12.58 -5.32 11.85
N PHE A 129 11.58 -4.44 11.82
CA PHE A 129 10.80 -4.00 12.98
C PHE A 129 9.30 -4.24 12.75
N PRO A 130 8.45 -4.26 13.80
CA PRO A 130 7.07 -4.72 13.67
C PRO A 130 6.23 -3.98 12.61
N ASN A 131 5.43 -4.72 11.82
CA ASN A 131 4.52 -4.14 10.83
C ASN A 131 3.58 -3.07 11.40
N PRO A 132 2.95 -3.26 12.59
CA PRO A 132 2.11 -2.23 13.19
C PRO A 132 2.84 -0.90 13.39
N ALA A 133 4.10 -0.92 13.81
CA ALA A 133 4.89 0.30 13.98
C ALA A 133 5.19 1.01 12.65
N ARG A 134 5.33 0.27 11.54
CA ARG A 134 5.55 0.84 10.20
C ARG A 134 4.31 1.59 9.72
N VAL A 135 3.16 0.92 9.79
CA VAL A 135 1.91 1.48 9.26
C VAL A 135 1.38 2.60 10.16
N ASP A 136 1.62 2.55 11.47
CA ASP A 136 1.28 3.64 12.40
C ASP A 136 2.09 4.90 12.09
N ALA A 137 3.40 4.76 11.97
CA ALA A 137 4.28 5.86 11.59
C ALA A 137 3.94 6.41 10.19
N GLY A 138 3.60 5.52 9.25
CA GLY A 138 3.16 5.92 7.91
C GLY A 138 1.85 6.71 7.92
N LEU A 139 0.84 6.25 8.66
CA LEU A 139 -0.44 6.94 8.79
C LEU A 139 -0.26 8.32 9.45
N ALA A 140 0.55 8.41 10.50
CA ALA A 140 0.85 9.68 11.16
C ALA A 140 1.55 10.67 10.22
N LEU A 141 2.50 10.20 9.40
CA LEU A 141 3.19 11.05 8.43
C LEU A 141 2.26 11.51 7.29
N ILE A 142 1.40 10.63 6.77
CA ILE A 142 0.37 10.99 5.78
C ILE A 142 -0.52 12.10 6.34
N GLY A 143 -1.05 11.93 7.55
CA GLY A 143 -1.86 12.96 8.21
C GLY A 143 -1.14 14.29 8.34
N ALA A 144 0.10 14.29 8.82
CA ALA A 144 0.89 15.51 8.98
C ALA A 144 1.17 16.25 7.65
N VAL A 145 1.39 15.51 6.56
CA VAL A 145 1.59 16.07 5.21
C VAL A 145 0.30 16.71 4.70
N LEU A 146 -0.83 16.01 4.81
CA LEU A 146 -2.13 16.51 4.33
C LEU A 146 -2.58 17.76 5.10
N GLU A 147 -2.43 17.78 6.43
CA GLU A 147 -2.70 18.98 7.24
C GLU A 147 -1.84 20.16 6.82
N THR A 148 -0.57 19.91 6.50
CA THR A 148 0.36 20.97 6.07
C THR A 148 -0.01 21.47 4.67
N GLY A 149 -0.44 20.59 3.77
CA GLY A 149 -0.96 20.97 2.46
C GLY A 149 -2.18 21.87 2.56
N GLN A 150 -3.14 21.53 3.42
CA GLN A 150 -4.35 22.33 3.65
C GLN A 150 -4.03 23.71 4.23
N ARG A 151 -3.08 23.81 5.18
CA ARG A 151 -2.63 25.10 5.75
C ARG A 151 -1.98 26.04 4.73
N ASN A 152 -1.47 25.50 3.63
CA ASN A 152 -0.73 26.24 2.61
C ASN A 152 -1.55 26.53 1.34
N GLN A 153 -2.84 26.18 1.32
CA GLN A 153 -3.75 26.62 0.25
C GLN A 153 -4.17 28.08 0.49
N PRO A 154 -4.10 28.95 -0.53
CA PRO A 154 -4.38 30.38 -0.40
C PRO A 154 -5.85 30.71 -0.12
#